data_AF-A0A9E3S5W7-F1
#
_entry.id   AF-A0A9E3S5W7-F1
#
_cell.length_a   1.000
_cell.length_b   1.000
_cell.length_c   1.000
_cell.angle_alpha   90.00
_cell.angle_beta   90.00
_cell.angle_gamma   90.00
#
_symmetry.space_group_name_H-M   'P 1'
#
loop_
_entity.id
_entity.type
_entity.pdbx_description
1 polymer ?
#
loop_
_entity_poly.entity_id
_entity_poly.type
_entity_poly.pdbx_seq_one_letter_code
_entity_poly.pdbx_strand_id
1 'polypeptide(L)'
;MKTFWLICAGLLIAVGIGLAPVLSQDMGGDEACGGEACGGETPPEAPPKGSQDPHGVLKMMQGDWNCKFTVWMEPGTDPVKMEFDLNADWTLDEQFVSTSYNMKEGPFPHQGVEYYSFNEATQEYENIRITSGSGSIIVFHGKYDEKKKSLELKADYKMAWGGSVFDVKGRNVYTFDSPDKRTFTGYSEYVGVEGMEGEHKEVEIIFTRAKEKAPATQDPNGILKKLQGDFTVDMKIWMGPDAIEMTESMTYDWTLDGQSIVMEYDASDMEAMPHKGIEYISYNEASGEYESIRMTSMSGSMIVWKGKYDAASRTLEFKADISGEMNGEKFSGTSRAIYKWESDDKYTATVLTMYDGTDEEVKEVEMTFKRSK
;
A
#
# COMPACT_ATOMS: atom_id res chain seq x y z
N MET A 1 -17.30 0.54 39.68
CA MET A 1 -16.16 -0.39 39.47
C MET A 1 -16.55 -1.77 38.92
N LYS A 2 -17.83 -2.09 38.63
CA LYS A 2 -18.22 -3.37 37.96
C LYS A 2 -18.91 -3.20 36.59
N THR A 3 -19.14 -1.96 36.16
CA THR A 3 -19.85 -1.63 34.92
C THR A 3 -18.92 -1.30 33.75
N PHE A 4 -17.60 -1.26 33.96
CA PHE A 4 -16.61 -0.95 32.93
C PHE A 4 -16.16 -2.20 32.14
N TRP A 5 -16.33 -3.40 32.72
CA TRP A 5 -15.98 -4.68 32.09
C TRP A 5 -16.94 -5.12 30.98
N LEU A 6 -18.10 -4.47 30.85
CA LEU A 6 -19.13 -4.82 29.87
C LEU A 6 -19.02 -4.03 28.55
N ILE A 7 -18.08 -3.08 28.46
CA ILE A 7 -17.75 -2.37 27.21
C ILE A 7 -16.52 -3.02 26.53
N CYS A 8 -15.78 -3.89 27.21
CA CYS A 8 -14.69 -4.69 26.63
C CYS A 8 -15.14 -6.07 26.11
N ALA A 9 -16.45 -6.31 26.00
CA ALA A 9 -17.03 -7.61 25.64
C ALA A 9 -17.77 -7.58 24.29
N GLY A 10 -17.22 -6.83 23.33
CA GLY A 10 -17.81 -6.56 22.02
C GLY A 10 -16.94 -6.98 20.83
N LEU A 11 -16.12 -8.03 20.95
CA LEU A 11 -15.58 -8.76 19.80
C LEU A 11 -16.50 -9.99 19.52
N LEU A 12 -17.20 -9.94 18.37
CA LEU A 12 -18.01 -10.99 17.71
C LEU A 12 -19.34 -11.46 18.34
N ILE A 13 -20.47 -11.04 17.75
CA ILE A 13 -21.85 -11.60 17.90
C ILE A 13 -22.57 -11.38 16.53
N ALA A 14 -23.02 -12.31 15.67
CA ALA A 14 -23.78 -13.59 15.70
C ALA A 14 -25.32 -13.45 15.45
N VAL A 15 -25.88 -14.32 14.56
CA VAL A 15 -27.29 -14.79 14.31
C VAL A 15 -27.67 -14.77 12.78
N GLY A 16 -28.20 -15.79 12.08
CA GLY A 16 -28.60 -17.17 12.40
C GLY A 16 -29.15 -18.01 11.19
N ILE A 17 -28.99 -19.34 11.28
CA ILE A 17 -29.80 -20.54 10.86
C ILE A 17 -30.43 -20.70 9.43
N GLY A 18 -30.10 -21.81 8.72
CA GLY A 18 -31.07 -22.58 7.88
C GLY A 18 -30.63 -23.41 6.62
N LEU A 19 -30.00 -24.59 6.81
CA LEU A 19 -30.07 -25.89 6.07
C LEU A 19 -30.20 -26.03 4.50
N ALA A 20 -29.11 -26.51 3.85
CA ALA A 20 -28.84 -27.52 2.77
C ALA A 20 -29.89 -27.95 1.68
N PRO A 21 -29.53 -28.66 0.55
CA PRO A 21 -28.21 -29.11 0.04
C PRO A 21 -27.91 -28.86 -1.49
N VAL A 22 -26.63 -29.02 -1.87
CA VAL A 22 -26.05 -29.66 -3.09
C VAL A 22 -26.74 -29.51 -4.46
N LEU A 23 -25.98 -29.12 -5.49
CA LEU A 23 -25.79 -29.90 -6.73
C LEU A 23 -24.69 -29.29 -7.61
N SER A 24 -23.56 -30.01 -7.71
CA SER A 24 -22.57 -29.85 -8.77
C SER A 24 -23.13 -30.40 -10.09
N GLN A 25 -22.90 -29.69 -11.19
CA GLN A 25 -22.78 -30.26 -12.54
C GLN A 25 -21.43 -29.75 -13.04
N ASP A 26 -20.40 -30.59 -13.15
CA ASP A 26 -20.15 -31.54 -14.24
C ASP A 26 -20.47 -30.94 -15.61
N MET A 27 -19.42 -30.51 -16.31
CA MET A 27 -19.37 -30.49 -17.77
C MET A 27 -17.98 -30.97 -18.20
N GLY A 28 -17.83 -32.29 -18.30
CA GLY A 28 -16.94 -32.87 -19.28
C GLY A 28 -17.44 -32.61 -20.71
N GLY A 29 -16.51 -32.58 -21.66
CA GLY A 29 -16.84 -32.51 -23.09
C GLY A 29 -15.66 -32.05 -23.93
N ASP A 30 -14.75 -32.98 -24.20
CA ASP A 30 -13.78 -32.89 -25.30
C ASP A 30 -14.51 -32.67 -26.63
N GLU A 31 -13.99 -31.77 -27.48
CA GLU A 31 -14.04 -31.99 -28.92
C GLU A 31 -12.82 -31.38 -29.62
N ALA A 32 -12.16 -32.24 -30.40
CA ALA A 32 -10.97 -31.95 -31.17
C ALA A 32 -11.31 -31.32 -32.52
N CYS A 33 -10.59 -30.27 -32.88
CA CYS A 33 -10.32 -29.88 -34.26
C CYS A 33 -8.78 -29.88 -34.39
N GLY A 34 -8.14 -30.73 -35.19
CA GLY A 34 -8.31 -30.82 -36.63
C GLY A 34 -7.15 -30.04 -37.26
N GLY A 35 -6.07 -30.74 -37.59
CA GLY A 35 -4.78 -30.14 -37.91
C GLY A 35 -4.72 -29.41 -39.24
N GLU A 36 -3.96 -28.32 -39.28
CA GLU A 36 -3.29 -27.81 -40.47
C GLU A 36 -1.96 -27.12 -40.06
N ALA A 37 -0.90 -27.55 -40.73
CA ALA A 37 0.43 -26.96 -40.90
C ALA A 37 0.92 -25.91 -39.88
N CYS A 38 1.91 -26.31 -39.06
CA CYS A 38 2.91 -25.41 -38.49
C CYS A 38 3.78 -24.80 -39.60
N GLY A 39 3.27 -23.74 -40.25
CA GLY A 39 4.04 -22.83 -41.10
C GLY A 39 4.58 -21.68 -40.25
N GLY A 40 5.88 -21.41 -40.37
CA GLY A 40 6.64 -20.55 -39.45
C GLY A 40 6.03 -19.17 -39.20
N GLU A 41 5.79 -18.89 -37.93
CA GLU A 41 5.68 -17.53 -37.43
C GLU A 41 7.11 -16.96 -37.39
N THR A 42 7.40 -16.07 -38.33
CA THR A 42 8.48 -15.10 -38.20
C THR A 42 8.37 -14.44 -36.81
N PRO A 43 9.48 -14.28 -36.06
CA PRO A 43 9.46 -13.53 -34.80
C PRO A 43 8.78 -12.16 -35.02
N PRO A 44 8.05 -11.62 -34.02
CA PRO A 44 7.53 -10.27 -34.12
C PRO A 44 8.66 -9.33 -34.54
N GLU A 45 8.42 -8.57 -35.62
CA GLU A 45 9.39 -7.60 -36.11
C GLU A 45 9.84 -6.71 -34.95
N ALA A 46 11.16 -6.57 -34.80
CA ALA A 46 11.75 -5.66 -33.83
C ALA A 46 11.09 -4.28 -33.96
N PRO A 47 10.78 -3.60 -32.83
CA PRO A 47 10.12 -2.31 -32.86
C PRO A 47 10.89 -1.34 -33.77
N PRO A 48 10.17 -0.48 -34.52
CA PRO A 48 10.79 0.40 -35.51
C PRO A 48 11.89 1.24 -34.86
N LYS A 49 13.09 1.19 -35.47
CA LYS A 49 14.26 1.98 -35.06
C LYS A 49 13.89 3.46 -34.97
N GLY A 50 13.74 3.92 -33.74
CA GLY A 50 13.27 5.25 -33.35
C GLY A 50 12.70 5.27 -31.92
N SER A 51 12.36 4.11 -31.33
CA SER A 51 11.93 4.01 -29.94
C SER A 51 13.04 4.45 -28.99
N GLN A 52 12.91 5.67 -28.45
CA GLN A 52 13.52 6.02 -27.18
C GLN A 52 13.11 4.95 -26.16
N ASP A 53 14.03 4.55 -25.30
CA ASP A 53 13.76 3.67 -24.17
C ASP A 53 12.58 4.25 -23.35
N PRO A 54 11.37 3.65 -23.41
CA PRO A 54 10.21 4.18 -22.71
C PRO A 54 10.41 4.15 -21.18
N HIS A 55 11.26 3.25 -20.68
CA HIS A 55 11.68 3.24 -19.28
C HIS A 55 12.63 4.39 -18.93
N GLY A 56 13.22 5.07 -19.92
CA GLY A 56 14.09 6.22 -19.71
C GLY A 56 13.38 7.39 -19.01
N VAL A 57 12.10 7.62 -19.30
CA VAL A 57 11.30 8.66 -18.60
C VAL A 57 10.97 8.22 -17.18
N LEU A 58 10.58 6.97 -16.99
CA LEU A 58 10.30 6.39 -15.67
C LEU A 58 11.55 6.39 -14.78
N LYS A 59 12.73 6.10 -15.34
CA LYS A 59 14.01 6.19 -14.65
C LYS A 59 14.33 7.59 -14.13
N MET A 60 13.93 8.64 -14.86
CA MET A 60 14.06 10.02 -14.36
C MET A 60 13.12 10.32 -13.19
N MET A 61 12.08 9.52 -12.98
CA MET A 61 11.19 9.63 -11.84
C MET A 61 11.75 8.94 -10.58
N GLN A 62 12.62 7.95 -10.75
CA GLN A 62 13.19 7.15 -9.68
C GLN A 62 14.09 7.96 -8.72
N GLY A 63 13.95 7.64 -7.44
CA GLY A 63 14.82 8.04 -6.34
C GLY A 63 14.07 8.72 -5.21
N ASP A 64 14.85 9.20 -4.24
CA ASP A 64 14.35 10.01 -3.14
C ASP A 64 14.34 11.49 -3.52
N TRP A 65 13.26 12.19 -3.19
CA TRP A 65 13.01 13.56 -3.55
C TRP A 65 12.58 14.39 -2.35
N ASN A 66 13.20 15.56 -2.18
CA ASN A 66 12.62 16.64 -1.38
C ASN A 66 11.63 17.41 -2.27
N CYS A 67 10.39 17.52 -1.83
CA CYS A 67 9.30 18.14 -2.59
C CYS A 67 8.91 19.47 -1.96
N LYS A 68 8.91 20.55 -2.75
CA LYS A 68 8.25 21.81 -2.39
C LYS A 68 6.90 21.87 -3.09
N PHE A 69 5.82 21.79 -2.32
CA PHE A 69 4.45 21.73 -2.79
C PHE A 69 3.78 23.09 -2.65
N THR A 70 3.10 23.51 -3.71
CA THR A 70 2.30 24.72 -3.77
C THR A 70 0.91 24.35 -4.28
N VAL A 71 -0.15 24.70 -3.56
CA VAL A 71 -1.54 24.44 -3.95
C VAL A 71 -2.37 25.72 -3.96
N TRP A 72 -3.21 25.86 -4.97
CA TRP A 72 -4.20 26.93 -5.12
C TRP A 72 -5.58 26.32 -4.89
N MET A 73 -6.24 26.72 -3.80
CA MET A 73 -7.56 26.18 -3.44
C MET A 73 -8.69 26.76 -4.29
N GLU A 74 -8.52 28.02 -4.71
CA GLU A 74 -9.48 28.74 -5.56
C GLU A 74 -8.72 29.62 -6.57
N PRO A 75 -9.26 29.80 -7.78
CA PRO A 75 -8.68 30.70 -8.77
C PRO A 75 -8.45 32.11 -8.22
N GLY A 76 -7.23 32.62 -8.37
CA GLY A 76 -6.87 33.99 -7.97
C GLY A 76 -6.59 34.18 -6.47
N THR A 77 -6.61 33.11 -5.66
CA THR A 77 -6.20 33.17 -4.24
C THR A 77 -4.70 32.95 -4.06
N ASP A 78 -4.18 33.40 -2.91
CA ASP A 78 -2.80 33.11 -2.52
C ASP A 78 -2.62 31.60 -2.27
N PRO A 79 -1.54 30.99 -2.79
CA PRO A 79 -1.35 29.56 -2.62
C PRO A 79 -0.86 29.19 -1.22
N VAL A 80 -1.22 27.98 -0.80
CA VAL A 80 -0.62 27.32 0.36
C VAL A 80 0.67 26.62 -0.06
N LYS A 81 1.71 26.71 0.77
CA LYS A 81 3.01 26.08 0.54
C LYS A 81 3.37 25.12 1.65
N MET A 82 3.98 24.00 1.30
CA MET A 82 4.45 22.97 2.22
C MET A 82 5.62 22.18 1.62
N GLU A 83 6.29 21.39 2.45
CA GLU A 83 7.39 20.52 2.05
C GLU A 83 7.11 19.09 2.52
N PHE A 84 7.52 18.11 1.73
CA PHE A 84 7.44 16.68 2.07
C PHE A 84 8.51 15.88 1.35
N ASP A 85 8.78 14.67 1.83
CA ASP A 85 9.67 13.72 1.16
C ASP A 85 8.85 12.75 0.33
N LEU A 86 9.32 12.44 -0.88
CA LEU A 86 8.73 11.44 -1.76
C LEU A 86 9.80 10.44 -2.17
N ASN A 87 9.49 9.16 -2.02
CA ASN A 87 10.28 8.07 -2.57
C ASN A 87 9.60 7.55 -3.84
N ALA A 88 10.42 7.23 -4.85
CA ALA A 88 9.99 6.71 -6.13
C ALA A 88 10.88 5.53 -6.52
N ASP A 89 10.34 4.31 -6.49
CA ASP A 89 11.11 3.09 -6.70
C ASP A 89 10.52 2.20 -7.80
N TRP A 90 11.40 1.45 -8.44
CA TRP A 90 10.99 0.41 -9.38
C TRP A 90 10.25 -0.70 -8.64
N THR A 91 9.22 -1.23 -9.27
CA THR A 91 8.46 -2.39 -8.80
C THR A 91 8.02 -3.24 -9.99
N LEU A 92 7.72 -4.51 -9.73
CA LEU A 92 7.27 -5.48 -10.73
C LEU A 92 8.26 -5.57 -11.91
N ASP A 93 9.48 -6.07 -11.67
CA ASP A 93 10.51 -6.30 -12.69
C ASP A 93 10.86 -5.05 -13.53
N GLU A 94 11.01 -3.91 -12.85
CA GLU A 94 11.29 -2.60 -13.47
C GLU A 94 10.24 -2.14 -14.51
N GLN A 95 9.02 -2.70 -14.47
CA GLN A 95 7.93 -2.30 -15.37
C GLN A 95 7.17 -1.07 -14.85
N PHE A 96 7.18 -0.86 -13.53
CA PHE A 96 6.46 0.23 -12.90
C PHE A 96 7.38 1.03 -11.98
N VAL A 97 7.16 2.34 -11.91
CA VAL A 97 7.69 3.17 -10.82
C VAL A 97 6.55 3.44 -9.85
N SER A 98 6.69 2.97 -8.61
CA SER A 98 5.80 3.31 -7.52
C SER A 98 6.31 4.57 -6.82
N THR A 99 5.41 5.47 -6.45
CA THR A 99 5.72 6.59 -5.58
C THR A 99 4.81 6.56 -4.37
N SER A 100 5.35 6.91 -3.21
CA SER A 100 4.57 7.09 -1.99
C SER A 100 4.92 8.40 -1.32
N TYR A 101 3.92 9.02 -0.70
CA TYR A 101 4.11 10.23 0.08
C TYR A 101 3.14 10.25 1.26
N ASN A 102 3.58 10.88 2.35
CA ASN A 102 2.79 11.06 3.54
C ASN A 102 2.94 12.50 4.02
N MET A 103 1.87 13.29 3.84
CA MET A 103 1.82 14.68 4.28
C MET A 103 1.00 14.76 5.56
N LYS A 104 1.72 14.80 6.69
CA LYS A 104 1.11 14.85 8.03
C LYS A 104 0.81 16.26 8.52
N GLU A 105 1.49 17.26 7.96
CA GLU A 105 1.38 18.66 8.37
C GLU A 105 0.78 19.49 7.23
N GLY A 106 0.02 20.54 7.59
CA GLY A 106 -0.64 21.44 6.65
C GLY A 106 -2.18 21.36 6.73
N PRO A 107 -2.88 22.19 5.93
CA PRO A 107 -4.34 22.26 5.99
C PRO A 107 -5.04 21.01 5.44
N PHE A 108 -4.33 20.15 4.71
CA PHE A 108 -4.88 18.95 4.08
C PHE A 108 -3.95 17.76 4.32
N PRO A 109 -3.91 17.19 5.54
CA PRO A 109 -3.14 15.98 5.78
C PRO A 109 -3.68 14.85 4.92
N HIS A 110 -2.83 14.28 4.07
CA HIS A 110 -3.18 13.15 3.22
C HIS A 110 -1.96 12.32 2.87
N GLN A 111 -2.22 11.07 2.51
CA GLN A 111 -1.23 10.14 2.00
C GLN A 111 -1.72 9.56 0.68
N GLY A 112 -0.77 9.18 -0.16
CA GLY A 112 -1.07 8.60 -1.44
C GLY A 112 0.01 7.66 -1.92
N VAL A 113 -0.42 6.76 -2.80
CA VAL A 113 0.44 5.92 -3.60
C VAL A 113 0.08 6.17 -5.06
N GLU A 114 1.10 6.22 -5.90
CA GLU A 114 0.93 6.31 -7.33
C GLU A 114 1.82 5.29 -8.02
N TYR A 115 1.35 4.77 -9.16
CA TYR A 115 2.12 3.90 -10.03
C TYR A 115 2.24 4.54 -11.41
N TYR A 116 3.41 4.44 -12.01
CA TYR A 116 3.70 4.92 -13.36
C TYR A 116 4.19 3.75 -14.21
N SER A 117 3.70 3.63 -15.42
CA SER A 117 4.15 2.64 -16.39
C SER A 117 4.14 3.21 -17.81
N PHE A 118 4.70 2.45 -18.74
CA PHE A 118 4.53 2.68 -20.17
C PHE A 118 3.81 1.49 -20.79
N ASN A 119 2.68 1.75 -21.45
CA ASN A 119 1.90 0.74 -22.12
C ASN A 119 2.37 0.61 -23.57
N GLU A 120 3.02 -0.51 -23.89
CA GLU A 120 3.57 -0.77 -25.23
C GLU A 120 2.49 -0.88 -26.31
N ALA A 121 1.28 -1.33 -25.96
CA ALA A 121 0.20 -1.49 -26.93
C ALA A 121 -0.39 -0.14 -27.36
N THR A 122 -0.53 0.80 -26.42
CA THR A 122 -1.08 2.14 -26.68
C THR A 122 0.00 3.17 -27.01
N GLN A 123 1.26 2.86 -26.70
CA GLN A 123 2.39 3.79 -26.78
C GLN A 123 2.17 5.04 -25.93
N GLU A 124 1.61 4.84 -24.73
CA GLU A 124 1.29 5.89 -23.76
C GLU A 124 1.83 5.54 -22.37
N TYR A 125 2.20 6.58 -21.62
CA TYR A 125 2.45 6.45 -20.20
C TYR A 125 1.12 6.42 -19.47
N GLU A 126 1.05 5.56 -18.46
CA GLU A 126 -0.11 5.42 -17.60
C GLU A 126 0.28 5.77 -16.17
N ASN A 127 -0.64 6.40 -15.45
CA ASN A 127 -0.47 6.69 -14.05
C ASN A 127 -1.73 6.33 -13.27
N ILE A 128 -1.59 5.52 -12.24
CA ILE A 128 -2.67 5.23 -11.28
C ILE A 128 -2.37 6.02 -10.02
N ARG A 129 -3.35 6.77 -9.52
CA ARG A 129 -3.26 7.53 -8.28
C ARG A 129 -4.33 7.04 -7.30
N ILE A 130 -3.89 6.76 -6.08
CA ILE A 130 -4.74 6.35 -4.95
C ILE A 130 -4.40 7.27 -3.76
N THR A 131 -5.39 8.00 -3.23
CA THR A 131 -5.16 8.95 -2.12
C THR A 131 -6.20 8.82 -1.03
N SER A 132 -5.81 9.12 0.21
CA SER A 132 -6.73 9.11 1.35
C SER A 132 -7.77 10.23 1.32
N GLY A 133 -7.57 11.27 0.50
CA GLY A 133 -8.43 12.45 0.45
C GLY A 133 -9.69 12.33 -0.42
N SER A 134 -9.64 11.50 -1.47
CA SER A 134 -10.75 11.37 -2.43
C SER A 134 -11.50 10.04 -2.34
N GLY A 135 -10.86 8.98 -1.82
CA GLY A 135 -11.40 7.62 -1.88
C GLY A 135 -11.52 7.05 -3.30
N SER A 136 -11.10 7.80 -4.32
CA SER A 136 -11.16 7.43 -5.74
C SER A 136 -9.81 6.93 -6.23
N ILE A 137 -9.83 5.92 -7.09
CA ILE A 137 -8.71 5.56 -7.96
C ILE A 137 -8.82 6.41 -9.23
N ILE A 138 -7.76 7.14 -9.57
CA ILE A 138 -7.71 7.96 -10.79
C ILE A 138 -6.68 7.36 -11.72
N VAL A 139 -7.04 7.17 -12.98
CA VAL A 139 -6.13 6.65 -14.01
C VAL A 139 -5.89 7.74 -15.04
N PHE A 140 -4.63 8.15 -15.18
CA PHE A 140 -4.19 9.10 -16.19
C PHE A 140 -3.47 8.38 -17.33
N HIS A 141 -3.63 8.91 -18.54
CA HIS A 141 -2.93 8.46 -19.73
C HIS A 141 -2.27 9.62 -20.44
N GLY A 142 -1.13 9.40 -21.11
CA GLY A 142 -0.55 10.44 -21.93
C GLY A 142 0.83 10.15 -22.49
N LYS A 143 1.55 11.20 -22.89
CA LYS A 143 2.74 11.08 -23.74
C LYS A 143 3.86 12.00 -23.29
N TYR A 144 5.08 11.52 -23.49
CA TYR A 144 6.30 12.30 -23.32
C TYR A 144 6.64 13.07 -24.60
N ASP A 145 6.92 14.36 -24.45
CA ASP A 145 7.42 15.24 -25.50
C ASP A 145 8.90 15.53 -25.23
N GLU A 146 9.79 14.91 -26.03
CA GLU A 146 11.24 15.06 -25.88
C GLU A 146 11.72 16.51 -26.06
N LYS A 147 11.10 17.27 -26.97
CA LYS A 147 11.52 18.66 -27.24
C LYS A 147 11.21 19.56 -26.07
N LYS A 148 10.08 19.32 -25.41
CA LYS A 148 9.68 20.02 -24.19
C LYS A 148 10.28 19.42 -22.93
N LYS A 149 10.87 18.22 -23.02
CA LYS A 149 11.29 17.39 -21.88
C LYS A 149 10.17 17.24 -20.87
N SER A 150 8.97 16.94 -21.35
CA SER A 150 7.77 16.94 -20.51
C SER A 150 6.88 15.73 -20.75
N LEU A 151 6.39 15.12 -19.68
CA LEU A 151 5.33 14.11 -19.71
C LEU A 151 4.00 14.78 -19.36
N GLU A 152 3.04 14.75 -20.29
CA GLU A 152 1.68 15.22 -20.06
C GLU A 152 0.73 14.03 -19.95
N LEU A 153 -0.05 13.98 -18.88
CA LEU A 153 -0.97 12.91 -18.48
C LEU A 153 -2.37 13.52 -18.25
N LYS A 154 -3.43 12.86 -18.72
CA LYS A 154 -4.83 13.34 -18.61
C LYS A 154 -5.75 12.27 -18.06
N ALA A 155 -6.75 12.68 -17.30
CA ALA A 155 -7.80 11.81 -16.76
C ALA A 155 -9.12 12.57 -16.69
N ASP A 156 -10.22 11.87 -16.93
CA ASP A 156 -11.57 12.32 -16.56
C ASP A 156 -12.01 11.47 -15.36
N TYR A 157 -12.41 12.11 -14.26
CA TYR A 157 -12.76 11.39 -13.03
C TYR A 157 -13.81 12.13 -12.22
N LYS A 158 -14.41 11.40 -11.27
CA LYS A 158 -15.32 11.99 -10.27
C LYS A 158 -14.59 12.18 -8.95
N MET A 159 -14.76 13.35 -8.36
CA MET A 159 -14.23 13.70 -7.04
C MET A 159 -15.36 14.07 -6.10
N ALA A 160 -15.35 13.51 -4.88
CA ALA A 160 -16.23 13.95 -3.82
C ALA A 160 -15.48 14.95 -2.92
N TRP A 161 -16.04 16.15 -2.73
CA TRP A 161 -15.47 17.17 -1.86
C TRP A 161 -16.57 18.06 -1.27
N GLY A 162 -16.48 18.38 0.03
CA GLY A 162 -17.46 19.24 0.71
C GLY A 162 -18.91 18.70 0.68
N GLY A 163 -19.11 17.38 0.55
CA GLY A 163 -20.43 16.76 0.42
C GLY A 163 -21.04 16.84 -0.99
N SER A 164 -20.31 17.37 -1.97
CA SER A 164 -20.70 17.41 -3.38
C SER A 164 -19.83 16.46 -4.22
N VAL A 165 -20.35 16.03 -5.36
CA VAL A 165 -19.61 15.23 -6.34
C VAL A 165 -19.41 16.06 -7.60
N PHE A 166 -18.18 16.12 -8.07
CA PHE A 166 -17.77 16.90 -9.23
C PHE A 166 -17.26 15.99 -10.34
N ASP A 167 -17.60 16.33 -11.58
CA ASP A 167 -16.92 15.80 -12.76
C ASP A 167 -15.69 16.67 -13.03
N VAL A 168 -14.52 16.04 -13.06
CA VAL A 168 -13.22 16.73 -13.15
C VAL A 168 -12.47 16.23 -14.37
N LYS A 169 -11.98 17.16 -15.20
CA LYS A 169 -10.94 16.87 -16.19
C LYS A 169 -9.59 17.28 -15.64
N GLY A 170 -8.74 16.31 -15.34
CA GLY A 170 -7.40 16.51 -14.80
C GLY A 170 -6.33 16.46 -15.88
N ARG A 171 -5.33 17.33 -15.77
CA ARG A 171 -4.12 17.32 -16.60
C ARG A 171 -2.89 17.52 -15.74
N ASN A 172 -2.01 16.53 -15.75
CA ASN A 172 -0.75 16.50 -15.02
C ASN A 172 0.40 16.71 -16.01
N VAL A 173 1.30 17.64 -15.71
CA VAL A 173 2.49 17.92 -16.52
C VAL A 173 3.74 17.77 -15.68
N TYR A 174 4.57 16.80 -16.00
CA TYR A 174 5.93 16.68 -15.49
C TYR A 174 6.89 17.35 -16.46
N THR A 175 7.78 18.22 -15.98
CA THR A 175 8.90 18.79 -16.75
C THR A 175 10.21 18.37 -16.10
N PHE A 176 11.11 17.77 -16.88
CA PHE A 176 12.39 17.23 -16.42
C PHE A 176 13.52 18.21 -16.74
N ASP A 177 13.82 19.09 -15.79
CA ASP A 177 14.86 20.12 -15.93
C ASP A 177 16.27 19.50 -15.98
N SER A 178 16.50 18.49 -15.13
CA SER A 178 17.75 17.74 -15.00
C SER A 178 17.51 16.40 -14.30
N PRO A 179 18.50 15.47 -14.23
CA PRO A 179 18.36 14.24 -13.45
C PRO A 179 18.01 14.46 -11.97
N ASP A 180 18.35 15.62 -11.40
CA ASP A 180 18.18 15.91 -9.97
C ASP A 180 17.09 16.94 -9.68
N LYS A 181 16.36 17.36 -10.73
CA LYS A 181 15.31 18.37 -10.61
C LYS A 181 14.23 18.18 -11.66
N ARG A 182 12.99 18.10 -11.19
CA ARG A 182 11.79 18.09 -12.03
C ARG A 182 10.68 18.91 -11.39
N THR A 183 9.72 19.30 -12.20
CA THR A 183 8.53 20.03 -11.75
C THR A 183 7.28 19.26 -12.18
N PHE A 184 6.34 19.06 -11.27
CA PHE A 184 4.98 18.63 -11.56
C PHE A 184 4.06 19.83 -11.51
N THR A 185 3.12 19.90 -12.45
CA THR A 185 2.00 20.85 -12.40
C THR A 185 0.71 20.12 -12.71
N GLY A 186 -0.24 20.18 -11.77
CA GLY A 186 -1.59 19.65 -11.92
C GLY A 186 -2.57 20.77 -12.24
N TYR A 187 -3.38 20.53 -13.26
CA TYR A 187 -4.48 21.38 -13.70
C TYR A 187 -5.79 20.61 -13.60
N SER A 188 -6.87 21.31 -13.27
CA SER A 188 -8.21 20.74 -13.22
C SER A 188 -9.23 21.67 -13.85
N GLU A 189 -10.27 21.08 -14.44
CA GLU A 189 -11.50 21.74 -14.87
C GLU A 189 -12.67 21.06 -14.14
N TYR A 190 -13.40 21.82 -13.31
CA TYR A 190 -14.61 21.34 -12.65
C TYR A 190 -15.83 21.59 -13.53
N VAL A 191 -16.36 20.53 -14.14
CA VAL A 191 -17.44 20.65 -15.12
C VAL A 191 -18.74 21.09 -14.45
N GLY A 192 -19.29 22.21 -14.91
CA GLY A 192 -20.59 22.71 -14.46
C GLY A 192 -20.58 23.41 -13.09
N VAL A 193 -19.41 23.76 -12.56
CA VAL A 193 -19.28 24.54 -11.32
C VAL A 193 -19.13 26.02 -11.64
N GLU A 194 -20.10 26.82 -11.20
CA GLU A 194 -20.09 28.29 -11.38
C GLU A 194 -18.88 28.92 -10.69
N GLY A 195 -18.13 29.76 -11.41
CA GLY A 195 -16.92 30.43 -10.91
C GLY A 195 -15.63 29.59 -10.98
N MET A 196 -15.71 28.36 -11.47
CA MET A 196 -14.57 27.46 -11.72
C MET A 196 -14.51 27.03 -13.20
N GLU A 197 -15.06 27.85 -14.10
CA GLU A 197 -15.13 27.51 -15.52
C GLU A 197 -13.74 27.46 -16.17
N GLY A 198 -13.50 26.35 -16.86
CA GLY A 198 -12.25 26.14 -17.59
C GLY A 198 -11.13 25.58 -16.71
N GLU A 199 -10.03 25.29 -17.39
CA GLU A 199 -8.86 24.68 -16.76
C GLU A 199 -8.09 25.73 -15.95
N HIS A 200 -7.76 25.40 -14.71
CA HIS A 200 -6.91 26.20 -13.83
C HIS A 200 -5.85 25.35 -13.17
N LYS A 201 -4.75 26.00 -12.79
CA LYS A 201 -3.65 25.37 -12.07
C LYS A 201 -4.05 25.19 -10.61
N GLU A 202 -3.98 23.96 -10.12
CA GLU A 202 -4.31 23.64 -8.73
C GLU A 202 -3.08 23.33 -7.91
N VAL A 203 -2.06 22.71 -8.52
CA VAL A 203 -0.92 22.20 -7.77
C VAL A 203 0.37 22.34 -8.56
N GLU A 204 1.44 22.66 -7.87
CA GLU A 204 2.81 22.61 -8.35
C GLU A 204 3.71 21.95 -7.33
N ILE A 205 4.55 21.03 -7.79
CA ILE A 205 5.54 20.37 -6.94
C ILE A 205 6.90 20.51 -7.61
N ILE A 206 7.84 21.11 -6.90
CA ILE A 206 9.25 21.15 -7.32
C ILE A 206 9.98 20.05 -6.57
N PHE A 207 10.49 19.08 -7.32
CA PHE A 207 11.27 17.97 -6.79
C PHE A 207 12.75 18.30 -6.91
N THR A 208 13.49 18.11 -5.82
CA THR A 208 14.95 18.15 -5.81
C THR A 208 15.47 16.84 -5.23
N ARG A 209 16.42 16.19 -5.89
CA ARG A 209 16.95 14.90 -5.41
C ARG A 209 17.43 15.02 -3.97
N ALA A 210 17.00 14.10 -3.12
CA ALA A 210 17.46 14.05 -1.75
C ALA A 210 18.97 13.76 -1.73
N LYS A 211 19.68 14.33 -0.76
CA LYS A 211 21.04 13.87 -0.49
C LYS A 211 20.94 12.42 -0.06
N GLU A 212 21.82 11.58 -0.61
CA GLU A 212 22.00 10.19 -0.22
C GLU A 212 22.01 10.14 1.32
N LYS A 213 20.92 9.60 1.89
CA LYS A 213 20.89 9.33 3.33
C LYS A 213 21.99 8.32 3.56
N ALA A 214 22.79 8.53 4.61
CA ALA A 214 23.79 7.52 4.97
C ALA A 214 23.06 6.17 5.04
N PRO A 215 23.57 5.14 4.34
CA PRO A 215 22.91 3.85 4.32
C PRO A 215 22.63 3.45 5.75
N ALA A 216 21.39 3.02 5.99
CA ALA A 216 21.02 2.61 7.32
C ALA A 216 22.05 1.61 7.84
N THR A 217 22.58 1.83 9.04
CA THR A 217 23.67 1.02 9.59
C THR A 217 23.24 -0.42 9.95
N GLN A 218 22.02 -0.81 9.58
CA GLN A 218 21.47 -2.15 9.72
C GLN A 218 21.39 -2.82 8.35
N ASP A 219 21.76 -4.09 8.25
CA ASP A 219 21.48 -4.92 7.07
C ASP A 219 19.97 -4.86 6.79
N PRO A 220 19.52 -4.20 5.70
CA PRO A 220 18.10 -4.03 5.36
C PRO A 220 17.31 -5.33 5.48
N ASN A 221 17.93 -6.40 4.99
CA ASN A 221 17.33 -7.72 4.88
C ASN A 221 17.70 -8.64 6.05
N GLY A 222 18.51 -8.18 7.00
CA GLY A 222 19.01 -9.00 8.11
C GLY A 222 17.89 -9.59 8.95
N ILE A 223 16.84 -8.79 9.22
CA ILE A 223 15.66 -9.25 9.97
C ILE A 223 14.64 -9.96 9.10
N LEU A 224 14.45 -9.52 7.85
CA LEU A 224 13.56 -10.22 6.92
C LEU A 224 14.01 -11.67 6.69
N LYS A 225 15.33 -11.92 6.60
CA LYS A 225 15.90 -13.29 6.57
C LYS A 225 15.55 -14.12 7.80
N LYS A 226 15.44 -13.50 8.99
CA LYS A 226 15.04 -14.21 10.22
C LYS A 226 13.55 -14.51 10.26
N LEU A 227 12.73 -13.68 9.62
CA LEU A 227 11.29 -13.88 9.52
C LEU A 227 10.92 -14.86 8.40
N GLN A 228 11.72 -14.96 7.34
CA GLN A 228 11.51 -15.91 6.25
C GLN A 228 11.55 -17.36 6.74
N GLY A 229 10.66 -18.20 6.21
CA GLY A 229 10.61 -19.65 6.40
C GLY A 229 9.28 -20.14 6.94
N ASP A 230 9.24 -21.44 7.24
CA ASP A 230 8.08 -22.11 7.80
C ASP A 230 8.15 -22.15 9.32
N PHE A 231 7.03 -21.90 9.98
CA PHE A 231 6.92 -21.85 11.43
C PHE A 231 5.71 -22.62 11.92
N THR A 232 5.89 -23.30 13.05
CA THR A 232 4.79 -23.65 13.95
C THR A 232 4.59 -22.48 14.92
N VAL A 233 3.36 -22.01 15.02
CA VAL A 233 3.01 -20.79 15.76
C VAL A 233 2.00 -21.13 16.84
N ASP A 234 2.43 -21.06 18.10
CA ASP A 234 1.51 -21.15 19.24
C ASP A 234 0.95 -19.77 19.53
N MET A 235 -0.37 -19.60 19.42
CA MET A 235 -1.04 -18.31 19.56
C MET A 235 -1.95 -18.29 20.78
N LYS A 236 -1.98 -17.15 21.46
CA LYS A 236 -2.94 -16.78 22.50
C LYS A 236 -3.63 -15.50 22.08
N ILE A 237 -4.95 -15.52 22.04
CA ILE A 237 -5.77 -14.38 21.62
C ILE A 237 -6.69 -13.99 22.78
N TRP A 238 -6.62 -12.75 23.22
CA TRP A 238 -7.46 -12.21 24.28
C TRP A 238 -8.64 -11.43 23.67
N MET A 239 -9.84 -12.00 23.80
CA MET A 239 -11.12 -11.34 23.48
C MET A 239 -11.97 -11.10 24.74
N GLY A 240 -11.37 -11.29 25.91
CA GLY A 240 -11.99 -11.25 27.22
C GLY A 240 -10.94 -11.54 28.30
N PRO A 241 -11.36 -11.82 29.55
CA PRO A 241 -10.43 -12.11 30.64
C PRO A 241 -9.62 -13.39 30.42
N ASP A 242 -10.16 -14.34 29.64
CA ASP A 242 -9.51 -15.60 29.31
C ASP A 242 -9.04 -15.60 27.84
N ALA A 243 -7.86 -16.15 27.60
CA ALA A 243 -7.30 -16.27 26.25
C ALA A 243 -7.79 -17.52 25.54
N ILE A 244 -8.00 -17.42 24.23
CA ILE A 244 -8.15 -18.56 23.33
C ILE A 244 -6.75 -18.97 22.87
N GLU A 245 -6.42 -20.25 23.02
CA GLU A 245 -5.13 -20.80 22.61
C GLU A 245 -5.28 -21.71 21.39
N MET A 246 -4.35 -21.62 20.44
CA MET A 246 -4.31 -22.45 19.23
C MET A 246 -2.88 -22.59 18.72
N THR A 247 -2.65 -23.57 17.84
CA THR A 247 -1.37 -23.77 17.16
C THR A 247 -1.61 -23.88 15.67
N GLU A 248 -0.91 -23.04 14.88
CA GLU A 248 -1.04 -23.00 13.43
C GLU A 248 0.32 -23.15 12.74
N SER A 249 0.30 -23.41 11.44
CA SER A 249 1.49 -23.30 10.59
C SER A 249 1.44 -21.99 9.80
N MET A 250 2.55 -21.25 9.77
CA MET A 250 2.68 -20.02 9.01
C MET A 250 3.97 -20.04 8.20
N THR A 251 3.91 -19.55 6.96
CA THR A 251 5.07 -19.44 6.07
C THR A 251 5.26 -17.98 5.69
N TYR A 252 6.51 -17.52 5.81
CA TYR A 252 6.97 -16.26 5.22
C TYR A 252 7.86 -16.58 4.04
N ASP A 253 7.48 -16.15 2.84
CA ASP A 253 8.25 -16.34 1.61
C ASP A 253 8.84 -15.03 1.11
N TRP A 254 10.00 -15.12 0.46
CA TRP A 254 10.52 -13.99 -0.29
C TRP A 254 9.62 -13.67 -1.47
N THR A 255 9.38 -12.38 -1.67
CA THR A 255 8.68 -11.84 -2.83
C THR A 255 9.37 -10.55 -3.29
N LEU A 256 8.97 -10.02 -4.44
CA LEU A 256 9.52 -8.77 -5.00
C LEU A 256 11.06 -8.80 -5.05
N ASP A 257 11.62 -9.83 -5.68
CA ASP A 257 13.08 -10.04 -5.84
C ASP A 257 13.88 -10.05 -4.53
N GLY A 258 13.27 -10.54 -3.45
CA GLY A 258 13.91 -10.64 -2.15
C GLY A 258 14.00 -9.30 -1.39
N GLN A 259 13.25 -8.28 -1.82
CA GLN A 259 13.11 -7.01 -1.10
C GLN A 259 12.06 -7.07 0.01
N SER A 260 11.12 -8.02 -0.10
CA SER A 260 10.01 -8.15 0.84
C SER A 260 9.76 -9.61 1.16
N ILE A 261 9.20 -9.86 2.34
CA ILE A 261 8.61 -11.15 2.66
C ILE A 261 7.08 -11.02 2.67
N VAL A 262 6.40 -12.07 2.26
CA VAL A 262 4.95 -12.18 2.32
C VAL A 262 4.57 -13.35 3.22
N MET A 263 3.56 -13.15 4.05
CA MET A 263 2.88 -14.23 4.75
C MET A 263 1.42 -14.22 4.32
N GLU A 264 0.99 -15.35 3.79
CA GLU A 264 -0.42 -15.66 3.60
C GLU A 264 -0.82 -16.65 4.68
N TYR A 265 -1.99 -16.45 5.27
CA TYR A 265 -2.53 -17.38 6.25
C TYR A 265 -4.01 -17.63 5.97
N ASP A 266 -4.39 -18.90 6.11
CA ASP A 266 -5.74 -19.38 5.93
C ASP A 266 -6.18 -20.08 7.20
N ALA A 267 -6.94 -19.36 8.02
CA ALA A 267 -7.54 -19.85 9.23
C ALA A 267 -9.04 -20.12 9.02
N SER A 268 -9.48 -20.46 7.80
CA SER A 268 -10.90 -20.67 7.50
C SER A 268 -11.54 -21.88 8.19
N ASP A 269 -10.73 -22.82 8.68
CA ASP A 269 -11.20 -23.98 9.43
C ASP A 269 -11.34 -23.72 10.95
N MET A 270 -10.95 -22.52 11.42
CA MET A 270 -11.16 -22.15 12.82
C MET A 270 -12.65 -22.01 13.15
N GLU A 271 -13.18 -22.94 13.95
CA GLU A 271 -14.61 -22.96 14.32
C GLU A 271 -15.10 -21.64 14.93
N ALA A 272 -14.24 -20.96 15.70
CA ALA A 272 -14.61 -19.73 16.39
C ALA A 272 -14.52 -18.48 15.50
N MET A 273 -13.54 -18.42 14.58
CA MET A 273 -13.19 -17.21 13.84
C MET A 273 -12.52 -17.53 12.50
N PRO A 274 -13.27 -18.01 11.50
CA PRO A 274 -12.70 -18.35 10.21
C PRO A 274 -12.27 -17.08 9.48
N HIS A 275 -11.00 -16.98 9.11
CA HIS A 275 -10.49 -15.82 8.38
C HIS A 275 -9.25 -16.15 7.55
N LYS A 276 -8.95 -15.28 6.60
CA LYS A 276 -7.71 -15.30 5.82
C LYS A 276 -7.02 -13.96 5.94
N GLY A 277 -5.74 -13.92 5.68
CA GLY A 277 -5.05 -12.64 5.55
C GLY A 277 -3.74 -12.77 4.80
N ILE A 278 -3.23 -11.60 4.47
CA ILE A 278 -1.94 -11.43 3.82
C ILE A 278 -1.21 -10.28 4.51
N GLU A 279 0.08 -10.47 4.73
CA GLU A 279 0.98 -9.47 5.27
C GLU A 279 2.22 -9.39 4.37
N TYR A 280 2.58 -8.18 3.97
CA TYR A 280 3.88 -7.89 3.37
C TYR A 280 4.75 -7.18 4.40
N ILE A 281 6.03 -7.53 4.48
CA ILE A 281 7.02 -6.83 5.30
C ILE A 281 8.25 -6.52 4.43
N SER A 282 8.64 -5.25 4.41
CA SER A 282 9.76 -4.73 3.62
C SER A 282 10.65 -3.85 4.49
N TYR A 283 11.88 -3.61 4.06
CA TYR A 283 12.73 -2.58 4.66
C TYR A 283 12.77 -1.35 3.75
N ASN A 284 12.42 -0.20 4.31
CA ASN A 284 12.49 1.07 3.60
C ASN A 284 13.82 1.75 3.92
N GLU A 285 14.76 1.70 2.98
CA GLU A 285 16.11 2.28 3.15
C GLU A 285 16.07 3.80 3.39
N ALA A 286 15.10 4.49 2.80
CA ALA A 286 14.98 5.94 2.89
C ALA A 286 14.51 6.39 4.29
N SER A 287 13.64 5.62 4.95
CA SER A 287 13.22 5.91 6.34
C SER A 287 14.11 5.21 7.37
N GLY A 288 14.81 4.15 6.98
CA GLY A 288 15.54 3.25 7.88
C GLY A 288 14.60 2.42 8.76
N GLU A 289 13.36 2.18 8.30
CA GLU A 289 12.30 1.48 9.03
C GLU A 289 11.84 0.24 8.26
N TYR A 290 11.41 -0.78 9.00
CA TYR A 290 10.60 -1.85 8.43
C TYR A 290 9.18 -1.34 8.24
N GLU A 291 8.58 -1.62 7.08
CA GLU A 291 7.20 -1.29 6.80
C GLU A 291 6.43 -2.59 6.56
N SER A 292 5.24 -2.68 7.13
CA SER A 292 4.33 -3.81 6.90
C SER A 292 2.96 -3.33 6.49
N ILE A 293 2.35 -4.03 5.53
CA ILE A 293 0.95 -3.84 5.16
C ILE A 293 0.24 -5.15 5.42
N ARG A 294 -0.82 -5.09 6.24
CA ARG A 294 -1.64 -6.26 6.56
C ARG A 294 -3.09 -6.05 6.11
N MET A 295 -3.63 -7.08 5.50
CA MET A 295 -5.03 -7.18 5.06
C MET A 295 -5.61 -8.49 5.59
N THR A 296 -6.87 -8.46 6.01
CA THR A 296 -7.56 -9.66 6.53
C THR A 296 -8.98 -9.73 5.99
N SER A 297 -9.55 -10.93 5.90
CA SER A 297 -10.96 -11.11 5.53
C SER A 297 -11.92 -10.73 6.67
N MET A 298 -11.41 -10.41 7.86
CA MET A 298 -12.23 -9.98 9.00
C MET A 298 -12.58 -8.49 8.93
N SER A 299 -11.80 -7.69 8.20
CA SER A 299 -11.99 -6.26 8.07
C SER A 299 -11.66 -5.80 6.66
N GLY A 300 -12.51 -4.96 6.07
CA GLY A 300 -12.19 -4.30 4.79
C GLY A 300 -11.04 -3.28 4.87
N SER A 301 -10.51 -3.01 6.06
CA SER A 301 -9.41 -2.08 6.31
C SER A 301 -8.04 -2.73 6.10
N MET A 302 -7.11 -1.96 5.57
CA MET A 302 -5.68 -2.28 5.56
C MET A 302 -5.01 -1.59 6.76
N ILE A 303 -4.06 -2.26 7.39
CA ILE A 303 -3.25 -1.68 8.47
C ILE A 303 -1.82 -1.52 7.95
N VAL A 304 -1.27 -0.31 8.08
CA VAL A 304 0.12 0.00 7.74
C VAL A 304 0.91 0.14 9.02
N TRP A 305 1.94 -0.67 9.15
CA TRP A 305 2.84 -0.73 10.29
C TRP A 305 4.19 -0.15 9.92
N LYS A 306 4.79 0.62 10.82
CA LYS A 306 6.17 1.09 10.72
C LYS A 306 6.95 0.66 11.94
N GLY A 307 8.16 0.13 11.73
CA GLY A 307 8.91 -0.47 12.81
C GLY A 307 10.41 -0.32 12.70
N LYS A 308 11.08 -0.50 13.85
CA LYS A 308 12.54 -0.48 13.95
C LYS A 308 13.01 -1.70 14.70
N TYR A 309 14.12 -2.25 14.22
CA TYR A 309 14.83 -3.30 14.93
C TYR A 309 15.88 -2.70 15.87
N ASP A 310 15.93 -3.19 17.09
CA ASP A 310 17.02 -2.95 18.04
C ASP A 310 17.81 -4.24 18.23
N ALA A 311 19.06 -4.22 17.79
CA ALA A 311 19.97 -5.36 17.88
C ALA A 311 20.37 -5.70 19.32
N ALA A 312 20.42 -4.70 20.22
CA ALA A 312 20.82 -4.91 21.61
C ALA A 312 19.75 -5.71 22.38
N SER A 313 18.49 -5.37 22.16
CA SER A 313 17.35 -6.08 22.77
C SER A 313 16.81 -7.24 21.90
N ARG A 314 17.33 -7.42 20.68
CA ARG A 314 16.85 -8.36 19.66
C ARG A 314 15.33 -8.23 19.44
N THR A 315 14.87 -6.99 19.28
CA THR A 315 13.45 -6.66 19.21
C THR A 315 13.13 -5.83 17.97
N LEU A 316 12.13 -6.23 17.19
CA LEU A 316 11.51 -5.43 16.12
C LEU A 316 10.16 -4.95 16.65
N GLU A 317 9.98 -3.65 16.82
CA GLU A 317 8.71 -3.06 17.24
C GLU A 317 8.08 -2.32 16.07
N PHE A 318 6.88 -2.75 15.68
CA PHE A 318 5.99 -2.07 14.75
C PHE A 318 4.97 -1.22 15.49
N LYS A 319 4.55 -0.11 14.89
CA LYS A 319 3.46 0.75 15.35
C LYS A 319 2.53 1.07 14.18
N ALA A 320 1.23 1.15 14.46
CA ALA A 320 0.22 1.52 13.49
C ALA A 320 -0.90 2.33 14.17
N ASP A 321 -1.48 3.27 13.41
CA ASP A 321 -2.80 3.79 13.73
C ASP A 321 -3.82 2.79 13.22
N ILE A 322 -4.82 2.46 14.03
CA ILE A 322 -5.85 1.50 13.69
C ILE A 322 -7.23 2.15 13.73
N SER A 323 -8.09 1.71 12.84
CA SER A 323 -9.52 2.04 12.87
C SER A 323 -10.30 0.95 12.18
N GLY A 324 -11.51 0.70 12.65
CA GLY A 324 -12.37 -0.31 12.07
C GLY A 324 -13.80 -0.22 12.57
N GLU A 325 -14.59 -1.19 12.17
CA GLU A 325 -15.94 -1.38 12.66
C GLU A 325 -16.09 -2.83 13.08
N MET A 326 -16.68 -3.04 14.26
CA MET A 326 -16.90 -4.36 14.82
C MET A 326 -18.27 -4.43 15.45
N ASN A 327 -19.04 -5.46 15.10
CA ASN A 327 -20.43 -5.63 15.57
C ASN A 327 -21.31 -4.37 15.37
N GLY A 328 -21.01 -3.55 14.35
CA GLY A 328 -21.68 -2.28 14.08
C GLY A 328 -21.18 -1.09 14.88
N GLU A 329 -20.17 -1.27 15.75
CA GLU A 329 -19.52 -0.21 16.51
C GLU A 329 -18.17 0.15 15.90
N LYS A 330 -17.95 1.43 15.65
CA LYS A 330 -16.68 1.93 15.13
C LYS A 330 -15.67 2.08 16.26
N PHE A 331 -14.42 1.74 15.97
CA PHE A 331 -13.30 1.96 16.88
C PHE A 331 -12.14 2.63 16.14
N SER A 332 -11.29 3.30 16.91
CA SER A 332 -10.02 3.85 16.49
C SER A 332 -9.03 3.78 17.65
N GLY A 333 -7.74 3.89 17.34
CA GLY A 333 -6.68 3.89 18.34
C GLY A 333 -5.31 3.70 17.73
N THR A 334 -4.38 3.28 18.56
CA THR A 334 -3.01 2.92 18.15
C THR A 334 -2.70 1.49 18.55
N SER A 335 -1.89 0.81 17.76
CA SER A 335 -1.43 -0.53 18.06
C SER A 335 0.07 -0.64 17.87
N ARG A 336 0.69 -1.54 18.62
CA ARG A 336 2.10 -1.90 18.46
C ARG A 336 2.29 -3.40 18.50
N ALA A 337 3.12 -3.91 17.60
CA ALA A 337 3.50 -5.32 17.54
C ALA A 337 4.99 -5.46 17.86
N ILE A 338 5.31 -6.24 18.89
CA ILE A 338 6.67 -6.41 19.40
C ILE A 338 7.12 -7.84 19.08
N TYR A 339 8.10 -7.94 18.19
CA TYR A 339 8.75 -9.19 17.80
C TYR A 339 10.05 -9.30 18.55
N LYS A 340 10.21 -10.33 19.38
CA LYS A 340 11.40 -10.53 20.22
C LYS A 340 12.02 -11.89 19.98
N TRP A 341 13.26 -11.91 19.49
CA TRP A 341 14.00 -13.15 19.20
C TRP A 341 14.70 -13.69 20.43
N GLU A 342 14.38 -14.92 20.79
CA GLU A 342 15.13 -15.71 21.77
C GLU A 342 16.34 -16.39 21.11
N SER A 343 16.16 -16.83 19.87
CA SER A 343 17.17 -17.45 19.00
C SER A 343 16.84 -17.16 17.54
N ASP A 344 17.61 -17.70 16.60
CA ASP A 344 17.34 -17.50 15.17
C ASP A 344 16.14 -18.33 14.66
N ASP A 345 15.76 -19.36 15.41
CA ASP A 345 14.67 -20.28 15.08
C ASP A 345 13.46 -20.12 16.00
N LYS A 346 13.49 -19.14 16.91
CA LYS A 346 12.41 -18.90 17.87
C LYS A 346 12.29 -17.43 18.24
N TYR A 347 11.09 -16.89 18.05
CA TYR A 347 10.72 -15.55 18.49
C TYR A 347 9.28 -15.50 18.99
N THR A 348 8.97 -14.44 19.73
CA THR A 348 7.60 -14.13 20.15
C THR A 348 7.14 -12.85 19.47
N ALA A 349 5.87 -12.78 19.08
CA ALA A 349 5.24 -11.56 18.61
C ALA A 349 4.07 -11.22 19.54
N THR A 350 4.05 -10.02 20.11
CA THR A 350 2.96 -9.55 20.98
C THR A 350 2.32 -8.31 20.37
N VAL A 351 1.01 -8.33 20.18
CA VAL A 351 0.23 -7.18 19.72
C VAL A 351 -0.46 -6.54 20.92
N LEU A 352 -0.25 -5.25 21.10
CA LEU A 352 -0.90 -4.44 22.12
C LEU A 352 -1.59 -3.25 21.47
N THR A 353 -2.80 -2.96 21.94
CA THR A 353 -3.66 -1.93 21.35
C THR A 353 -4.16 -0.98 22.43
N MET A 354 -4.11 0.31 22.15
CA MET A 354 -4.69 1.38 22.96
C MET A 354 -5.82 2.02 22.16
N TYR A 355 -7.05 1.83 22.61
CA TYR A 355 -8.24 2.35 21.98
C TYR A 355 -8.49 3.81 22.37
N ASP A 356 -9.03 4.60 21.46
CA ASP A 356 -9.39 5.99 21.75
C ASP A 356 -10.45 6.05 22.87
N GLY A 357 -10.21 6.90 23.86
CA GLY A 357 -11.09 7.04 25.02
C GLY A 357 -10.83 6.01 26.13
N THR A 358 -9.80 5.16 26.02
CA THR A 358 -9.31 4.34 27.13
C THR A 358 -7.94 4.84 27.62
N ASP A 359 -7.65 4.60 28.90
CA ASP A 359 -6.33 4.88 29.50
C ASP A 359 -5.47 3.62 29.60
N GLU A 360 -5.99 2.48 29.13
CA GLU A 360 -5.36 1.16 29.26
C GLU A 360 -5.03 0.58 27.89
N GLU A 361 -3.77 0.16 27.74
CA GLU A 361 -3.31 -0.67 26.64
C GLU A 361 -3.66 -2.13 26.93
N VAL A 362 -4.33 -2.78 25.98
CA VAL A 362 -4.72 -4.19 26.09
C VAL A 362 -3.81 -5.05 25.24
N LYS A 363 -3.40 -6.20 25.77
CA LYS A 363 -2.74 -7.24 24.98
C LYS A 363 -3.83 -8.00 24.22
N GLU A 364 -3.72 -8.05 22.90
CA GLU A 364 -4.71 -8.72 22.05
C GLU A 364 -4.23 -10.09 21.61
N VAL A 365 -2.96 -10.18 21.21
CA VAL A 365 -2.39 -11.41 20.67
C VAL A 365 -0.98 -11.60 21.19
N GLU A 366 -0.63 -12.84 21.51
CA GLU A 366 0.73 -13.28 21.76
C GLU A 366 0.97 -14.55 20.97
N MET A 367 2.00 -14.54 20.14
CA MET A 367 2.35 -15.64 19.26
C MET A 367 3.78 -16.07 19.55
N THR A 368 4.02 -17.37 19.64
CA THR A 368 5.35 -17.94 19.72
C THR A 368 5.65 -18.70 18.44
N PHE A 369 6.54 -18.15 17.64
CA PHE A 369 7.00 -18.74 16.39
C PHE A 369 8.17 -19.67 16.67
N LYS A 370 8.09 -20.90 16.17
CA LYS A 370 9.16 -21.90 16.19
C LYS A 370 9.37 -22.35 14.76
N ARG A 371 10.58 -22.14 14.23
CA ARG A 371 10.92 -22.56 12.87
C ARG A 371 10.70 -24.07 12.73
N SER A 372 9.98 -24.47 11.71
CA SER A 372 9.80 -25.88 11.34
C SER A 372 11.16 -26.46 10.92
N LYS A 373 11.38 -27.74 11.25
CA LYS A 373 12.66 -28.43 10.98
C LYS A 373 12.74 -29.04 9.59
#